data_AF-A0A942MYG0-F1
#
_entry.id   AF-A0A942MYG0-F1
#
_cell.length_a   1.000
_cell.length_b   1.000
_cell.length_c   1.000
_cell.angle_alpha   90.00
_cell.angle_beta   90.00
_cell.angle_gamma   90.00
#
_symmetry.space_group_name_H-M   'P 1'
#
loop_
_entity.id
_entity.type
_entity.pdbx_description
1 polymer ?
#
loop_
_entity_poly.entity_id
_entity_poly.type
_entity_poly.pdbx_seq_one_letter_code
_entity_poly.pdbx_strand_id
1 'polypeptide(L)'
;MLIEYEKESVRDIFNDFDFMKKEIGKDRARATKKRLDQLKAAINFSIYLTTGLGKPHPLYENLKGYYGINHYWKCETCCEA
;
A
#
# COMPACT_ATOMS: atom_id res chain seq x y z
N MET A 1 9.69 -3.77 -9.37
CA MET A 1 8.61 -4.75 -9.66
C MET A 1 7.60 -4.15 -10.63
N LEU A 2 7.08 -4.90 -11.61
CA LEU A 2 5.97 -4.45 -12.47
C LEU A 2 4.65 -4.54 -11.69
N ILE A 3 3.81 -3.51 -11.77
CA ILE A 3 2.52 -3.45 -11.08
C ILE A 3 1.42 -3.36 -12.12
N GLU A 4 0.51 -4.33 -12.09
CA GLU A 4 -0.71 -4.34 -12.88
C GLU A 4 -1.90 -3.99 -11.99
N TYR A 5 -2.93 -3.41 -12.60
CA TYR A 5 -4.15 -3.00 -11.92
C TYR A 5 -5.32 -3.80 -12.48
N GLU A 6 -6.14 -4.37 -11.60
CA GLU A 6 -7.34 -5.10 -11.99
C GLU A 6 -8.38 -4.19 -12.68
N LYS A 7 -8.45 -2.92 -12.26
CA LYS A 7 -9.40 -1.93 -12.78
C LYS A 7 -8.67 -0.71 -13.32
N GLU A 8 -9.09 -0.24 -14.50
CA GLU A 8 -8.52 0.94 -15.14
C GLU A 8 -8.73 2.22 -14.31
N SER A 9 -9.91 2.40 -13.72
CA SER A 9 -10.17 3.53 -12.83
C SER A 9 -9.22 3.60 -11.63
N VAL A 10 -8.79 2.45 -11.10
CA VAL A 10 -7.78 2.39 -10.04
C VAL A 10 -6.41 2.80 -10.58
N ARG A 11 -6.04 2.35 -11.78
CA ARG A 11 -4.80 2.77 -12.44
C ARG A 11 -4.74 4.29 -12.60
N ASP A 12 -5.84 4.92 -13.00
CA ASP A 12 -5.89 6.38 -13.22
C ASP A 12 -5.71 7.14 -11.90
N ILE A 13 -6.44 6.74 -10.86
CA ILE A 13 -6.28 7.30 -9.51
C ILE A 13 -4.84 7.14 -9.00
N PHE A 14 -4.21 5.99 -9.25
CA PHE A 14 -2.87 5.70 -8.72
C PHE A 14 -1.73 6.37 -9.52
N ASN A 15 -1.99 6.78 -10.76
CA ASN A 15 -1.01 7.47 -11.59
C ASN A 15 -1.11 8.99 -11.54
N ASP A 16 -2.25 9.56 -11.13
CA ASP A 16 -2.43 11.00 -10.94
C ASP A 16 -2.55 11.35 -9.44
N PHE A 17 -1.52 12.01 -8.90
CA PHE A 17 -1.50 12.41 -7.50
C PHE A 17 -2.52 13.51 -7.16
N ASP A 18 -2.83 14.41 -8.10
CA ASP A 18 -3.85 15.44 -7.89
C ASP A 18 -5.24 14.82 -7.87
N PHE A 19 -5.48 13.82 -8.74
CA PHE A 19 -6.72 13.05 -8.71
C PHE A 19 -6.83 12.20 -7.44
N MET A 20 -5.78 11.49 -7.05
CA MET A 20 -5.73 10.73 -5.79
C MET A 20 -6.04 11.61 -4.57
N LYS A 21 -5.47 12.82 -4.51
CA LYS A 21 -5.75 13.77 -3.42
C LYS A 21 -7.22 14.16 -3.33
N LYS A 22 -7.92 14.30 -4.46
CA LYS A 22 -9.35 14.62 -4.52
C LYS A 22 -10.21 13.47 -4.02
N GLU A 23 -9.87 12.23 -4.41
CA GLU A 23 -10.67 11.04 -4.09
C GLU A 23 -10.51 10.56 -2.64
N ILE A 24 -9.27 10.51 -2.13
CA ILE A 24 -8.99 9.90 -0.80
C ILE A 24 -8.47 10.89 0.24
N GLY A 25 -8.27 12.16 -0.14
CA GLY A 25 -7.73 13.21 0.73
C GLY A 25 -6.20 13.23 0.80
N LYS A 26 -5.64 14.39 1.17
CA LYS A 26 -4.19 14.69 1.09
C LYS A 26 -3.30 13.72 1.86
N ASP A 27 -3.62 13.44 3.12
CA ASP A 27 -2.76 12.62 3.98
C ASP A 27 -2.76 11.15 3.54
N ARG A 28 -3.94 10.63 3.19
CA ARG A 28 -4.07 9.27 2.65
C ARG A 28 -3.39 9.17 1.29
N ALA A 29 -3.55 10.16 0.40
CA ALA A 29 -2.86 10.19 -0.89
C ALA A 29 -1.33 10.16 -0.71
N ARG A 30 -0.78 10.95 0.22
CA ARG A 30 0.66 10.92 0.51
C ARG A 30 1.13 9.56 1.01
N ALA A 31 0.39 8.94 1.93
CA ALA A 31 0.71 7.62 2.46
C ALA A 31 0.62 6.52 1.38
N THR A 32 -0.44 6.52 0.58
CA THR A 32 -0.65 5.58 -0.54
C THR A 32 0.43 5.72 -1.59
N LYS A 33 0.75 6.96 -2.02
CA LYS A 33 1.83 7.21 -3.00
C LYS A 33 3.17 6.71 -2.50
N LYS A 34 3.49 6.95 -1.22
CA LYS A 34 4.71 6.44 -0.58
C LYS A 34 4.79 4.91 -0.67
N ARG A 35 3.71 4.19 -0.37
CA ARG A 35 3.68 2.72 -0.50
C ARG A 35 3.81 2.26 -1.94
N LEU A 36 3.12 2.91 -2.87
CA LEU A 36 3.20 2.58 -4.28
C LEU A 36 4.65 2.73 -4.81
N ASP A 37 5.32 3.82 -4.44
CA ASP A 37 6.71 4.06 -4.85
C ASP A 37 7.67 3.03 -4.26
N GLN A 38 7.47 2.66 -2.98
CA GLN A 38 8.23 1.59 -2.34
C GLN A 38 7.98 0.23 -3.03
N LEU A 39 6.74 -0.07 -3.46
CA LEU A 39 6.42 -1.30 -4.21
C LEU A 39 7.12 -1.30 -5.59
N LYS A 40 7.09 -0.17 -6.30
CA LYS A 40 7.77 -0.03 -7.60
C LYS A 40 9.27 -0.23 -7.48
N ALA A 41 9.89 0.33 -6.43
CA ALA A 41 11.32 0.25 -6.15
C ALA A 41 11.77 -1.13 -5.64
N ALA A 42 10.88 -1.92 -5.06
CA ALA A 42 11.20 -3.25 -4.57
C ALA A 42 11.54 -4.21 -5.73
N ILE A 43 12.54 -5.08 -5.50
CA ILE A 43 12.92 -6.15 -6.44
C ILE A 43 11.78 -7.17 -6.55
N ASN A 44 11.20 -7.56 -5.41
CA ASN A 44 10.07 -8.47 -5.32
C ASN A 44 9.30 -8.23 -4.01
N PHE A 45 8.16 -8.91 -3.87
CA PHE A 45 7.25 -8.74 -2.72
C PHE A 45 7.82 -9.25 -1.39
N SER A 46 8.83 -10.14 -1.40
CA SER A 46 9.36 -10.71 -0.14
C SER A 46 9.99 -9.63 0.75
N ILE A 47 10.48 -8.54 0.16
CA ILE A 47 10.98 -7.36 0.88
C ILE A 47 9.92 -6.82 1.85
N TYR A 48 8.64 -6.77 1.46
CA TYR A 48 7.58 -6.30 2.34
C TYR A 48 7.34 -7.27 3.49
N LEU A 49 7.28 -8.57 3.18
CA LEU A 49 7.08 -9.63 4.17
C LEU A 49 8.18 -9.65 5.23
N THR A 50 9.44 -9.47 4.83
CA THR A 50 10.59 -9.53 5.74
C THR A 50 10.77 -8.24 6.55
N THR A 51 10.49 -7.09 5.95
CA THR A 51 10.69 -5.78 6.61
C THR A 51 9.49 -5.31 7.41
N GLY A 52 8.31 -5.91 7.22
CA GLY A 52 7.07 -5.48 7.86
C GLY A 52 6.56 -4.12 7.36
N LEU A 53 7.07 -3.60 6.24
CA LEU A 53 6.67 -2.31 5.69
C LEU A 53 5.16 -2.25 5.43
N GLY A 54 4.45 -1.47 6.23
CA GLY A 54 3.00 -1.34 6.07
C GLY A 54 2.23 -2.56 6.54
N LYS A 55 2.79 -3.35 7.47
CA LYS A 55 2.11 -4.48 8.13
C LYS A 55 1.43 -5.41 7.11
N PRO A 56 2.20 -6.02 6.20
CA PRO A 56 1.64 -6.95 5.23
C PRO A 56 0.97 -8.10 5.98
N HIS A 57 -0.29 -8.37 5.63
CA HIS A 57 -1.06 -9.45 6.23
C HIS A 57 -1.80 -10.22 5.13
N PRO A 58 -1.89 -11.55 5.24
CA PRO A 58 -2.61 -12.35 4.27
C PRO A 58 -4.10 -12.01 4.32
N LEU A 59 -4.75 -12.00 3.17
CA LEU A 59 -6.19 -11.92 3.05
C LEU A 59 -6.76 -13.34 3.01
N TYR A 60 -7.99 -13.49 3.50
CA TYR A 60 -8.64 -14.79 3.67
C TYR A 60 -9.82 -14.96 2.71
N GLU A 61 -10.43 -16.14 2.74
CA GLU A 61 -11.61 -16.50 1.92
C GLU A 61 -11.36 -16.33 0.41
N ASN A 62 -12.19 -15.54 -0.27
CA ASN A 62 -12.13 -15.30 -1.71
C ASN A 62 -10.86 -14.55 -2.15
N LEU A 63 -10.08 -14.04 -1.19
CA LEU A 63 -8.82 -13.33 -1.42
C LEU A 63 -7.61 -14.13 -0.94
N LYS A 64 -7.75 -15.45 -0.79
CA LYS A 64 -6.62 -16.33 -0.43
C LYS A 64 -5.50 -16.19 -1.47
N GLY A 65 -4.29 -15.92 -0.98
CA GLY A 65 -3.10 -15.68 -1.81
C GLY A 65 -2.80 -14.19 -2.06
N TYR A 66 -3.73 -13.30 -1.73
CA TYR A 66 -3.52 -11.86 -1.73
C TYR A 66 -3.06 -11.35 -0.37
N TYR A 67 -2.44 -10.17 -0.37
CA TYR A 67 -1.95 -9.50 0.83
C TYR A 67 -2.48 -8.07 0.92
N GLY A 68 -2.91 -7.69 2.11
CA GLY A 68 -3.21 -6.30 2.45
C GLY A 68 -1.94 -5.57 2.89
N ILE A 69 -1.74 -4.35 2.41
CA ILE A 69 -0.71 -3.42 2.92
C ILE A 69 -1.40 -2.19 3.51
N ASN A 70 -1.11 -1.93 4.77
CA ASN A 70 -1.63 -0.78 5.49
C ASN A 70 -0.87 0.51 5.13
N HIS A 71 -1.66 1.55 4.92
CA HIS A 71 -1.21 2.91 4.67
C HIS A 71 -0.76 3.63 5.95
N TYR A 72 -1.21 3.18 7.13
CA TYR A 72 -0.77 3.69 8.43
C TYR A 72 0.29 2.79 9.08
N TRP A 73 1.39 3.41 9.53
CA TRP A 73 2.20 2.83 10.59
C TRP A 73 1.50 3.13 11.92
N LYS A 74 0.71 2.18 12.44
CA LYS A 74 0.41 2.19 13.87
C LYS A 74 1.66 1.64 14.57
N CYS A 75 2.46 2.52 15.15
CA CYS A 75 3.52 2.14 16.08
C CYS A 75 2.85 1.29 17.17
N GLU A 76 3.11 -0.02 17.20
CA GLU A 76 2.63 -0.90 18.27
C GLU A 76 3.52 -0.83 19.52
N THR A 77 4.63 -0.10 19.46
CA THR A 77 5.57 0.13 20.57
C THR A 77 5.43 1.51 21.24
N CYS A 78 4.27 2.17 21.09
CA CYS A 78 3.90 3.33 21.93
C CYS A 78 2.83 2.98 22.99
N CYS A 79 2.77 1.72 23.42
CA CYS A 79 2.32 1.33 24.76
C CYS A 79 3.61 0.81 25.43
N GLU A 80 4.17 1.33 26.51
CA GLU A 80 3.65 2.10 27.64
C GLU A 80 4.74 3.10 28.08
N ALA A 81 4.34 4.29 28.54
CA ALA A 81 5.13 5.18 29.39
C ALA A 81 4.31 5.49 30.64
#